data_AF-A0AAU5Z4C0-F1
#
_entry.id   AF-A0AAU5Z4C0-F1
#
_cell.length_a   1.000
_cell.length_b   1.000
_cell.length_c   1.000
_cell.angle_alpha   90.00
_cell.angle_beta   90.00
_cell.angle_gamma   90.00
#
_symmetry.space_group_name_H-M   'P 1'
#
loop_
_entity.id
_entity.type
_entity.pdbx_description
1 polymer ?
#
loop_
_entity_poly.entity_id
_entity_poly.type
_entity_poly.pdbx_seq_one_letter_code
_entity_poly.pdbx_strand_id
1 'polypeptide(L)'
;MHHYGITVNPHGENLAIITNPNGLPARLVIKDLVDDINISTTPIDARGPEPDSHHRVLPRKPWHILRQYLVDALLLGVLNPLSDVNLVPQDTFWGLARGEIDLYTTTHPEYADRIEATALTAETFARYPLNAYRLTLGYTELDTRPPIPTTGRIPNPLHFAESIPPIS
;
A
#
# COMPACT_ATOMS: atom_id res chain seq x y z
N MET A 1 6.75 -5.52 -0.16
CA MET A 1 7.29 -4.38 0.62
C MET A 1 8.39 -4.79 1.60
N HIS A 2 8.12 -5.51 2.70
CA HIS A 2 9.09 -5.66 3.79
C HIS A 2 10.35 -6.49 3.47
N HIS A 3 10.24 -7.57 2.68
CA HIS A 3 11.39 -8.43 2.37
C HIS A 3 12.46 -7.71 1.54
N TYR A 4 12.06 -6.98 0.48
CA TYR A 4 12.98 -6.27 -0.43
C TYR A 4 13.12 -4.76 -0.15
N GLY A 5 12.27 -4.18 0.70
CA GLY A 5 12.17 -2.73 0.84
C GLY A 5 11.78 -2.04 -0.46
N ILE A 6 10.92 -2.66 -1.26
CA ILE A 6 10.41 -2.13 -2.53
C ILE A 6 8.89 -2.02 -2.41
N THR A 7 8.34 -0.88 -2.80
CA THR A 7 6.91 -0.70 -3.04
C THR A 7 6.66 -0.28 -4.47
N VAL A 8 5.48 -0.65 -4.95
CA VAL A 8 4.87 -0.13 -6.16
C VAL A 8 3.73 0.80 -5.77
N ASN A 9 3.12 1.46 -6.75
CA ASN A 9 1.85 2.17 -6.60
C ASN A 9 0.72 1.28 -7.17
N PRO A 10 0.06 0.45 -6.35
CA PRO A 10 -0.89 -0.54 -6.84
C PRO A 10 -2.27 0.10 -7.05
N HIS A 11 -2.38 1.16 -7.85
CA HIS A 11 -3.70 1.70 -8.19
C HIS A 11 -4.50 0.68 -8.98
N GLY A 12 -5.84 0.71 -8.88
CA GLY A 12 -6.71 -0.35 -9.42
C GLY A 12 -6.44 -0.68 -10.88
N GLU A 13 -6.10 0.31 -11.70
CA GLU A 13 -5.75 0.10 -13.11
C GLU A 13 -4.46 -0.70 -13.31
N ASN A 14 -3.52 -0.69 -12.35
CA ASN A 14 -2.22 -1.40 -12.37
C ASN A 14 -2.29 -2.82 -11.78
N LEU A 15 -3.47 -3.24 -11.34
CA LEU A 15 -3.71 -4.58 -10.80
C LEU A 15 -4.63 -5.37 -11.74
N ALA A 16 -4.30 -6.63 -11.98
CA ALA A 16 -5.20 -7.57 -12.64
C ALA A 16 -5.33 -8.85 -11.82
N ILE A 17 -6.57 -9.31 -11.64
CA ILE A 17 -6.87 -10.56 -10.95
C ILE A 17 -7.04 -11.65 -12.00
N ILE A 18 -6.23 -12.70 -11.91
CA ILE A 18 -6.41 -13.91 -12.69
C ILE A 18 -7.31 -14.83 -11.87
N THR A 19 -8.45 -15.21 -12.44
CA THR A 19 -9.40 -16.14 -11.83
C THR A 19 -9.14 -17.57 -12.26
N ASN A 20 -9.44 -18.54 -11.40
CA ASN A 20 -9.54 -19.94 -11.78
C ASN A 20 -10.81 -20.20 -12.61
N PRO A 21 -11.02 -21.42 -13.13
CA PRO A 21 -12.22 -21.76 -13.93
C PRO A 21 -13.56 -21.59 -13.19
N ASN A 22 -13.56 -21.56 -11.85
CA ASN A 22 -14.76 -21.34 -11.04
C ASN A 22 -15.02 -19.85 -10.74
N GLY A 23 -14.22 -18.94 -11.31
CA GLY A 23 -14.36 -17.49 -11.12
C GLY A 23 -13.74 -16.96 -9.81
N LEU A 24 -12.99 -17.77 -9.06
CA LEU A 24 -12.35 -17.34 -7.83
C LEU A 24 -10.95 -16.75 -8.10
N PRO A 25 -10.53 -15.70 -7.38
CA PRO A 25 -9.20 -15.11 -7.54
C PRO A 25 -8.11 -16.14 -7.24
N ALA A 26 -7.18 -16.32 -8.17
CA ALA A 26 -6.10 -17.30 -8.05
C ALA A 26 -4.71 -16.64 -8.07
N ARG A 27 -4.55 -15.52 -8.79
CA ARG A 27 -3.29 -14.76 -8.83
C ARG A 27 -3.56 -13.27 -8.99
N LEU A 28 -2.61 -12.47 -8.49
CA LEU A 28 -2.54 -11.04 -8.72
C LEU A 28 -1.40 -10.75 -9.70
N VAL A 29 -1.67 -9.92 -10.70
CA VAL A 29 -0.67 -9.34 -11.60
C VAL A 29 -0.55 -7.87 -11.28
N ILE A 30 0.70 -7.40 -11.16
CA ILE A 30 1.06 -5.99 -11.02
C ILE A 30 1.72 -5.57 -12.32
N LYS A 31 1.24 -4.49 -12.93
CA LYS A 31 1.82 -3.91 -14.15
C LYS A 31 2.26 -2.47 -13.91
N ASP A 32 2.88 -1.90 -14.94
CA ASP A 32 3.36 -0.52 -14.99
C ASP A 32 4.36 -0.16 -13.88
N LEU A 33 5.50 -0.85 -13.90
CA LEU A 33 6.52 -0.75 -12.86
C LEU A 33 7.53 0.38 -13.09
N VAL A 34 7.53 1.02 -14.26
CA VAL A 34 8.62 1.91 -14.69
C VAL A 34 8.65 3.21 -13.88
N ASP A 35 7.48 3.81 -13.62
CA ASP A 35 7.39 5.12 -12.96
C ASP A 35 6.99 5.04 -11.47
N ASP A 36 6.63 3.86 -10.98
CA ASP A 36 5.95 3.70 -9.68
C ASP A 36 6.76 2.93 -8.62
N ILE A 37 8.00 2.54 -8.92
CA ILE A 37 8.88 1.88 -7.94
C ILE A 37 9.48 2.89 -6.98
N ASN A 38 9.26 2.67 -5.68
CA ASN A 38 9.91 3.39 -4.59
C ASN A 38 10.61 2.41 -3.66
N ILE A 39 11.76 2.78 -3.12
CA ILE A 39 12.56 1.91 -2.26
C ILE A 39 12.70 2.47 -0.84
N SER A 40 12.99 1.61 0.12
CA SER A 40 13.24 1.99 1.50
C SER A 40 14.52 2.80 1.65
N THR A 41 14.50 3.83 2.48
CA THR A 41 15.72 4.52 2.94
C THR A 41 16.65 3.58 3.70
N THR A 42 16.09 2.59 4.41
CA THR A 42 16.84 1.52 5.07
C THR A 42 17.43 0.58 4.02
N PRO A 43 18.74 0.28 4.03
CA PRO A 43 19.33 -0.78 3.21
C PRO A 43 18.74 -2.15 3.57
N ILE A 44 18.56 -3.01 2.57
CA ILE A 44 17.96 -4.33 2.75
C ILE A 44 18.79 -5.35 1.99
N ASP A 45 19.40 -6.29 2.71
CA ASP A 45 20.32 -7.28 2.10
C ASP A 45 19.65 -8.09 0.99
N ALA A 46 18.40 -8.51 1.19
CA ALA A 46 17.64 -9.26 0.21
C ALA A 46 17.35 -8.48 -1.10
N ARG A 47 17.40 -7.14 -1.07
CA ARG A 47 17.32 -6.32 -2.30
C ARG A 47 18.58 -6.47 -3.15
N GLY A 48 19.70 -6.85 -2.55
CA GLY A 48 20.99 -6.92 -3.21
C GLY A 48 21.58 -5.53 -3.50
N PRO A 49 22.45 -5.42 -4.54
CA PRO A 49 23.00 -4.15 -4.97
C PRO A 49 21.91 -3.14 -5.29
N GLU A 50 22.21 -1.86 -5.09
CA GLU A 50 21.23 -0.82 -5.35
C GLU A 50 20.84 -0.79 -6.85
N PRO A 51 19.54 -0.93 -7.17
CA PRO A 51 19.06 -1.14 -8.53
C PRO A 51 19.33 0.04 -9.47
N ASP A 52 19.51 1.24 -8.91
CA ASP A 52 19.79 2.49 -9.59
C ASP A 52 21.20 3.03 -9.23
N SER A 53 22.15 2.12 -8.97
CA SER A 53 23.50 2.46 -8.52
C SER A 53 24.30 3.34 -9.50
N HIS A 54 24.06 3.20 -10.81
CA HIS A 54 24.70 4.06 -11.83
C HIS A 54 24.12 5.47 -11.87
N HIS A 55 22.80 5.61 -11.71
CA HIS A 55 22.12 6.90 -11.67
C HIS A 55 20.91 6.81 -10.72
N ARG A 56 20.90 7.61 -9.66
CA ARG A 56 19.93 7.55 -8.55
C ARG A 56 18.55 8.07 -8.96
N VAL A 57 17.83 7.29 -9.76
CA VAL A 57 16.50 7.64 -10.28
C VAL A 57 15.36 7.19 -9.38
N LEU A 58 15.57 6.20 -8.52
CA LEU A 58 14.49 5.66 -7.69
C LEU A 58 14.33 6.47 -6.40
N PRO A 59 13.12 6.96 -6.09
CA PRO A 59 12.90 7.66 -4.84
C PRO A 59 13.08 6.73 -3.64
N ARG A 60 13.78 7.24 -2.62
CA ARG A 60 13.98 6.56 -1.33
C ARG A 60 13.07 7.18 -0.30
N LYS A 61 12.27 6.36 0.39
CA LYS A 61 11.30 6.81 1.38
C LYS A 61 11.38 5.98 2.66
N PRO A 62 11.10 6.57 3.84
CA PRO A 62 10.96 5.81 5.07
C PRO A 62 9.67 4.95 5.02
N TRP A 63 9.62 3.89 5.83
CA TRP A 63 8.53 2.91 5.84
C TRP A 63 7.13 3.51 5.97
N HIS A 64 6.95 4.48 6.87
CA HIS A 64 5.66 5.16 7.06
C HIS A 64 5.20 5.99 5.84
N ILE A 65 6.10 6.34 4.91
CA ILE A 65 5.76 6.97 3.64
C ILE A 65 5.55 5.91 2.56
N LEU A 66 6.37 4.84 2.52
CA LEU A 66 6.14 3.72 1.60
C LEU A 66 4.76 3.08 1.80
N ARG A 67 4.28 2.97 3.05
CA ARG A 67 2.92 2.49 3.34
C ARG A 67 1.85 3.31 2.63
N GLN A 68 2.10 4.61 2.41
CA GLN A 68 1.07 5.50 1.90
C GLN A 68 0.66 5.13 0.48
N TYR A 69 1.58 4.57 -0.31
CA TYR A 69 1.27 4.03 -1.63
C TYR A 69 0.25 2.89 -1.55
N LEU A 70 0.33 2.03 -0.52
CA LEU A 70 -0.67 0.99 -0.28
C LEU A 70 -1.97 1.58 0.28
N VAL A 71 -1.87 2.54 1.20
CA VAL A 71 -3.04 3.18 1.83
C VAL A 71 -3.87 3.95 0.79
N ASP A 72 -3.26 4.87 0.06
CA ASP A 72 -3.99 5.71 -0.89
C ASP A 72 -4.53 4.89 -2.06
N ALA A 73 -3.70 4.02 -2.65
CA ALA A 73 -4.07 3.31 -3.86
C ALA A 73 -5.01 2.14 -3.60
N LEU A 74 -4.70 1.28 -2.62
CA LEU A 74 -5.46 0.06 -2.36
C LEU A 74 -6.50 0.26 -1.26
N LEU A 75 -6.08 0.73 -0.08
CA LEU A 75 -6.98 0.79 1.08
C LEU A 75 -8.12 1.78 0.85
N LEU A 76 -7.78 3.03 0.50
CA LEU A 76 -8.75 4.09 0.24
C LEU A 76 -9.29 4.05 -1.18
N GLY A 77 -8.44 3.77 -2.17
CA GLY A 77 -8.82 3.83 -3.59
C GLY A 77 -9.65 2.64 -4.07
N VAL A 78 -9.52 1.46 -3.46
CA VAL A 78 -10.20 0.24 -3.91
C VAL A 78 -11.04 -0.37 -2.79
N LEU A 79 -10.43 -0.70 -1.65
CA LEU A 79 -11.10 -1.46 -0.60
C LEU A 79 -12.20 -0.66 0.10
N ASN A 80 -12.02 0.63 0.35
CA ASN A 80 -13.05 1.46 0.96
C ASN A 80 -14.30 1.61 0.08
N PRO A 81 -14.21 1.98 -1.22
CA PRO A 81 -15.36 1.94 -2.11
C PRO A 81 -16.03 0.56 -2.19
N LEU A 82 -15.24 -0.52 -2.20
CA LEU A 82 -15.79 -1.88 -2.21
C LEU A 82 -16.52 -2.23 -0.91
N SER A 83 -16.03 -1.80 0.25
CA SER A 83 -16.74 -2.01 1.52
C SER A 83 -18.08 -1.29 1.54
N ASP A 84 -18.17 -0.12 0.88
CA ASP A 84 -19.40 0.67 0.81
C ASP A 84 -20.47 0.04 -0.13
N VAL A 85 -20.09 -0.90 -1.01
CA VAL A 85 -21.05 -1.69 -1.82
C VAL A 85 -21.85 -2.65 -0.93
N ASN A 86 -21.39 -2.93 0.29
CA ASN A 86 -22.09 -3.73 1.30
C ASN A 86 -22.47 -5.15 0.82
N LEU A 87 -21.57 -5.80 0.07
CA LEU A 87 -21.70 -7.21 -0.30
C LEU A 87 -21.60 -8.14 0.93
N VAL A 88 -20.90 -7.68 1.97
CA VAL A 88 -20.82 -8.25 3.32
C VAL A 88 -20.80 -7.09 4.33
N PRO A 89 -21.14 -7.31 5.61
CA PRO A 89 -21.04 -6.26 6.63
C PRO A 89 -19.63 -5.66 6.67
N GLN A 90 -19.55 -4.33 6.81
CA GLN A 90 -18.28 -3.61 6.78
C GLN A 90 -17.28 -4.11 7.84
N ASP A 91 -17.74 -4.43 9.04
CA ASP A 91 -16.91 -5.02 10.09
C ASP A 91 -16.32 -6.37 9.67
N THR A 92 -17.10 -7.19 8.98
CA THR A 92 -16.61 -8.46 8.40
C THR A 92 -15.61 -8.21 7.28
N PHE A 93 -15.88 -7.26 6.38
CA PHE A 93 -14.97 -6.93 5.27
C PHE A 93 -13.59 -6.52 5.79
N TRP A 94 -13.56 -5.55 6.71
CA TRP A 94 -12.30 -5.06 7.27
C TRP A 94 -11.66 -6.07 8.23
N GLY A 95 -12.45 -6.89 8.91
CA GLY A 95 -11.96 -7.97 9.76
C GLY A 95 -11.21 -9.04 8.97
N LEU A 96 -11.71 -9.42 7.79
CA LEU A 96 -11.01 -10.34 6.87
C LEU A 96 -9.69 -9.74 6.38
N ALA A 97 -9.69 -8.47 5.96
CA ALA A 97 -8.47 -7.78 5.56
C ALA A 97 -7.46 -7.67 6.72
N ARG A 98 -7.95 -7.44 7.95
CA ARG A 98 -7.12 -7.40 9.14
C ARG A 98 -6.51 -8.78 9.46
N GLY A 99 -7.26 -9.85 9.31
CA GLY A 99 -6.79 -11.23 9.49
C GLY A 99 -5.63 -11.60 8.57
N GLU A 100 -5.69 -11.23 7.29
CA GLU A 100 -4.59 -11.45 6.34
C GLU A 100 -3.31 -10.69 6.74
N ILE A 101 -3.44 -9.46 7.23
CA ILE A 101 -2.30 -8.65 7.70
C ILE A 101 -1.67 -9.26 8.96
N ASP A 102 -2.50 -9.72 9.90
CA ASP A 102 -2.03 -10.37 11.13
C ASP A 102 -1.38 -11.72 10.82
N LEU A 103 -1.93 -12.50 9.88
CA LEU A 103 -1.32 -13.74 9.39
C LEU A 103 0.05 -13.45 8.76
N TYR A 104 0.15 -12.46 7.88
CA TYR A 104 1.43 -12.05 7.29
C TYR A 104 2.46 -11.66 8.36
N THR A 105 2.01 -10.91 9.38
CA THR A 105 2.88 -10.44 10.47
C THR A 105 3.39 -11.59 11.34
N THR A 106 2.53 -12.54 11.68
CA THR A 106 2.89 -13.69 12.52
C THR A 106 3.75 -14.73 11.78
N THR A 107 3.57 -14.86 10.46
CA THR A 107 4.33 -15.79 9.61
C THR A 107 5.70 -15.27 9.21
N HIS A 108 5.97 -13.97 9.36
CA HIS A 108 7.25 -13.35 8.99
C HIS A 108 7.87 -12.54 10.14
N PRO A 109 8.19 -13.18 11.28
CA PRO A 109 8.80 -12.50 12.42
C PRO A 109 10.15 -11.85 12.08
N GLU A 110 10.85 -12.33 11.05
CA GLU A 110 12.09 -11.74 10.55
C GLU A 110 11.93 -10.32 9.97
N TYR A 111 10.71 -9.85 9.74
CA TYR A 111 10.42 -8.49 9.30
C TYR A 111 9.82 -7.60 10.41
N ALA A 112 9.78 -8.05 11.67
CA ALA A 112 9.08 -7.37 12.77
C ALA A 112 9.37 -5.85 12.82
N ASP A 113 10.64 -5.45 12.87
CA ASP A 113 11.04 -4.04 12.91
C ASP A 113 10.49 -3.21 11.73
N ARG A 114 10.43 -3.82 10.55
CA ARG A 114 9.96 -3.16 9.32
C ARG A 114 8.45 -3.08 9.28
N ILE A 115 7.76 -4.11 9.78
CA ILE A 115 6.30 -4.13 9.91
C ILE A 115 5.88 -3.06 10.92
N GLU A 116 6.55 -2.98 12.07
CA GLU A 116 6.32 -1.95 13.08
C GLU A 116 6.57 -0.55 12.50
N ALA A 117 7.70 -0.33 11.82
CA ALA A 117 8.01 0.97 11.20
C ALA A 117 7.04 1.36 10.07
N THR A 118 6.43 0.38 9.41
CA THR A 118 5.38 0.60 8.41
C THR A 118 4.06 0.98 9.09
N ALA A 119 3.75 0.41 10.25
CA ALA A 119 2.59 0.76 11.07
C ALA A 119 1.26 0.77 10.28
N LEU A 120 1.03 -0.25 9.44
CA LEU A 120 -0.17 -0.34 8.58
C LEU A 120 -1.47 -0.43 9.37
N THR A 121 -1.41 -0.86 10.63
CA THR A 121 -2.55 -1.00 11.55
C THR A 121 -2.61 0.11 12.61
N ALA A 122 -1.85 1.20 12.41
CA ALA A 122 -1.95 2.40 13.25
C ALA A 122 -3.37 2.96 13.23
N GLU A 123 -3.79 3.63 14.31
CA GLU A 123 -5.14 4.21 14.48
C GLU A 123 -5.56 5.12 13.32
N THR A 124 -4.61 5.86 12.77
CA THR A 124 -4.87 6.86 11.73
C THR A 124 -3.73 6.96 10.72
N PHE A 125 -4.06 7.39 9.50
CA PHE A 125 -3.11 7.73 8.45
C PHE A 125 -3.04 9.23 8.20
N ALA A 126 -1.93 9.69 7.62
CA ALA A 126 -1.85 11.05 7.10
C ALA A 126 -2.78 11.20 5.89
N ARG A 127 -3.48 12.33 5.81
CA ARG A 127 -4.38 12.63 4.70
C ARG A 127 -3.62 13.42 3.63
N TYR A 128 -3.50 12.85 2.44
CA TYR A 128 -2.96 13.54 1.26
C TYR A 128 -4.11 13.94 0.33
N PRO A 129 -4.38 15.24 0.13
CA PRO A 129 -5.48 15.70 -0.71
C PRO A 129 -5.10 15.70 -2.20
N LEU A 130 -4.78 14.52 -2.75
CA LEU A 130 -4.23 14.38 -4.11
C LEU A 130 -5.04 15.14 -5.18
N ASN A 131 -6.37 15.02 -5.14
CA ASN A 131 -7.26 15.68 -6.09
C ASN A 131 -7.26 17.21 -5.94
N ALA A 132 -7.37 17.74 -4.71
CA ALA A 132 -7.35 19.19 -4.49
C ALA A 132 -5.99 19.79 -4.88
N TYR A 133 -4.91 19.05 -4.63
CA TYR A 133 -3.57 19.44 -5.02
C TYR A 133 -3.43 19.55 -6.55
N ARG A 134 -3.93 18.56 -7.30
CA ARG A 134 -3.96 18.60 -8.77
C ARG A 134 -4.85 19.71 -9.32
N LEU A 135 -6.02 19.94 -8.73
CA LEU A 135 -6.90 21.04 -9.14
C LEU A 135 -6.27 22.41 -8.93
N THR A 136 -5.41 22.57 -7.91
CA THR A 136 -4.76 23.84 -7.58
C THR A 136 -3.51 24.10 -8.42
N LEU A 137 -2.68 23.07 -8.66
CA LEU A 137 -1.45 23.21 -9.44
C LEU A 137 -1.64 23.04 -10.95
N GLY A 138 -2.79 22.54 -11.37
CA GLY A 138 -3.06 22.16 -12.76
C GLY A 138 -2.45 20.80 -13.13
N TYR A 139 -2.45 20.53 -14.44
CA TYR A 139 -2.09 19.24 -15.02
C TYR A 139 -0.72 19.24 -15.72
N THR A 140 0.10 20.28 -15.53
CA THR A 140 1.43 20.36 -16.12
C THR A 140 2.30 19.23 -15.58
N GLU A 141 2.97 18.50 -16.47
CA GLU A 141 3.99 17.54 -16.09
C GLU A 141 5.20 18.29 -15.56
N LEU A 142 5.58 17.96 -14.32
CA LEU A 142 6.74 18.54 -13.66
C LEU A 142 7.88 17.52 -13.70
N ASP A 143 9.08 17.97 -14.01
CA ASP A 143 10.30 17.14 -13.98
C ASP A 143 10.52 16.50 -12.60
N THR A 144 9.98 17.12 -11.54
CA THR A 144 9.94 16.56 -10.19
C THR A 144 8.57 16.76 -9.57
N ARG A 145 8.01 15.72 -8.94
CA ARG A 145 6.78 15.85 -8.16
C ARG A 145 7.10 16.40 -6.76
N PRO A 146 6.72 17.65 -6.45
CA PRO A 146 6.91 18.21 -5.11
C PRO A 146 6.21 17.37 -4.04
N PRO A 147 6.72 17.34 -2.80
CA PRO A 147 6.03 16.69 -1.69
C PRO A 147 4.62 17.29 -1.50
N ILE A 148 3.62 16.42 -1.45
CA ILE A 148 2.24 16.83 -1.22
C ILE A 148 2.06 17.11 0.27
N PRO A 149 1.63 18.32 0.67
CA PRO A 149 1.41 18.63 2.08
C PRO A 149 0.25 17.80 2.62
N THR A 150 0.35 17.38 3.88
CA THR A 150 -0.73 16.68 4.57
C THR A 150 -1.76 17.68 5.08
N THR A 151 -3.05 17.31 5.03
CA THR A 151 -4.15 18.18 5.51
C THR A 151 -4.89 17.57 6.69
N GLY A 152 -4.17 16.86 7.56
CA GLY A 152 -4.71 16.20 8.74
C GLY A 152 -4.55 14.68 8.67
N ARG A 153 -5.45 13.97 9.37
CA ARG A 153 -5.44 12.52 9.51
C ARG A 153 -6.80 11.91 9.22
N ILE A 154 -6.82 10.65 8.83
CA ILE A 154 -8.03 9.86 8.60
C ILE A 154 -8.00 8.61 9.49
N PRO A 155 -9.16 8.14 10.00
CA PRO A 155 -9.23 6.88 10.74
C PRO A 155 -8.84 5.71 9.83
N ASN A 156 -8.19 4.70 10.42
CA ASN A 156 -7.84 3.46 9.74
C ASN A 156 -8.85 2.37 10.08
N PRO A 157 -9.67 1.89 9.13
CA PRO A 157 -10.62 0.80 9.37
C PRO A 157 -9.95 -0.47 9.92
N LEU A 158 -8.71 -0.77 9.50
CA LEU A 158 -7.96 -1.93 9.97
C LEU A 158 -7.62 -1.86 11.45
N HIS A 159 -7.55 -0.66 12.04
CA HIS A 159 -7.26 -0.51 13.46
C HIS A 159 -8.45 -0.91 14.34
N PHE A 160 -9.65 -0.56 13.89
CA PHE A 160 -10.90 -0.77 14.63
C PHE A 160 -11.56 -2.12 14.32
N ALA A 161 -11.18 -2.76 13.21
CA ALA A 161 -11.70 -4.06 12.84
C ALA A 161 -11.18 -5.17 13.78
N GLU A 162 -12.09 -6.04 14.22
CA GLU A 162 -11.73 -7.30 14.85
C GLU A 162 -11.17 -8.25 13.80
N SER A 163 -10.00 -8.84 14.08
CA SER A 163 -9.30 -9.71 13.15
C SER A 163 -10.09 -11.01 12.91
N ILE A 164 -10.38 -11.32 11.64
CA ILE A 164 -11.02 -12.58 11.23
C ILE A 164 -9.98 -13.43 10.50
N PRO A 165 -9.47 -14.51 11.10
CA PRO A 165 -8.43 -15.33 10.49
C PRO A 165 -8.83 -15.89 9.11
N PRO A 166 -7.90 -15.96 8.14
CA PRO A 166 -8.15 -16.60 6.86
C PRO A 166 -8.53 -18.07 7.01
N ILE A 167 -9.45 -18.54 6.17
CA ILE A 167 -9.83 -19.96 6.12
C ILE A 167 -8.79 -20.67 5.23
N SER A 168 -7.97 -21.51 5.85
CA SER A 168 -6.95 -22.35 5.20
C SER A 168 -7.54 -23.47 4.35
#